data_AF-A0A0F8WGE8-F1
#
_entry.id   AF-A0A0F8WGE8-F1
#
_cell.length_a   1.000
_cell.length_b   1.000
_cell.length_c   1.000
_cell.angle_alpha   90.00
_cell.angle_beta   90.00
_cell.angle_gamma   90.00
#
_symmetry.space_group_name_H-M   'P 1'
#
loop_
_entity.id
_entity.type
_entity.pdbx_description
1 polymer ?
#
loop_
_entity_poly.entity_id
_entity_poly.type
_entity_poly.pdbx_seq_one_letter_code
_entity_poly.pdbx_strand_id
1 'polypeptide(L)'
;FQALAGSKLPRVYVNLGELLLRPSQAPRGLELALEVFRQKTDPLIVRNTLAWVFATSPQAAYRDGPEAVRLALLVTQTKPGKAAFLDTLAAAYAEVKLFTEAVDTLQKAIGLAEKAGQTALAGEMRPRLALYRSKKPYRPPE
;
A
#
# COMPACT_ATOMS: atom_id res chain seq x y z
N PHE A 1 -28.22 -17.67 4.53
CA PHE A 1 -29.08 -16.68 3.85
C PHE A 1 -29.87 -15.93 4.90
N GLN A 2 -29.99 -14.62 4.74
CA GLN A 2 -30.65 -13.64 5.64
C GLN A 2 -29.83 -13.15 6.84
N ALA A 3 -29.04 -12.11 6.59
CA ALA A 3 -29.22 -10.77 7.17
C ALA A 3 -27.95 -10.00 6.87
N LEU A 4 -28.02 -9.05 5.92
CA LEU A 4 -27.18 -7.86 5.74
C LEU A 4 -27.51 -7.27 4.35
N ALA A 5 -28.81 -7.05 4.12
CA ALA A 5 -29.29 -6.21 3.03
C ALA A 5 -29.42 -4.79 3.59
N GLY A 6 -28.51 -3.88 3.25
CA GLY A 6 -28.67 -2.48 3.67
C GLY A 6 -27.46 -1.56 3.54
N SER A 7 -26.23 -2.08 3.46
CA SER A 7 -25.07 -1.24 3.14
C SER A 7 -24.61 -1.57 1.73
N LYS A 8 -24.54 -0.55 0.86
CA LYS A 8 -23.75 -0.60 -0.37
C LYS A 8 -22.29 -0.79 0.03
N LEU A 9 -21.90 -2.02 0.36
CA LEU A 9 -20.50 -2.41 0.48
C LEU A 9 -19.90 -2.21 -0.92
N PRO A 10 -18.90 -1.33 -1.08
CA PRO A 10 -18.19 -1.17 -2.35
C PRO A 10 -17.75 -2.53 -2.87
N ARG A 11 -17.95 -2.77 -4.18
CA ARG A 11 -17.62 -4.00 -4.94
C ARG A 11 -16.25 -4.64 -4.61
N VAL A 12 -15.34 -3.86 -4.04
CA VAL A 12 -14.02 -4.26 -3.50
C VAL A 12 -14.12 -5.33 -2.39
N TYR A 13 -15.18 -5.36 -1.58
CA TYR A 13 -15.32 -6.33 -0.47
C TYR A 13 -15.83 -7.71 -0.92
N VAL A 14 -16.59 -7.77 -2.01
CA VAL A 14 -17.10 -9.04 -2.56
C VAL A 14 -15.98 -9.79 -3.27
N ASN A 15 -15.11 -9.08 -4.00
CA ASN A 15 -13.93 -9.68 -4.63
C ASN A 15 -12.89 -10.17 -3.61
N LEU A 16 -12.78 -9.50 -2.45
CA LEU A 16 -11.89 -9.93 -1.37
C LEU A 16 -12.39 -11.24 -0.74
N GLY A 17 -13.70 -11.42 -0.56
CA GLY A 17 -14.26 -12.65 0.00
C GLY A 17 -14.10 -13.88 -0.90
N GLU A 18 -14.27 -13.73 -2.22
CA GLU A 18 -14.10 -14.83 -3.18
C GLU A 18 -12.64 -15.26 -3.35
N LEU A 19 -11.69 -14.33 -3.26
CA LEU A 19 -10.26 -14.62 -3.32
C LEU A 19 -9.77 -15.41 -2.08
N LEU A 20 -10.52 -15.36 -0.97
CA LEU A 20 -10.18 -16.02 0.30
C LEU A 20 -10.64 -17.45 0.44
N LEU A 21 -11.44 -17.95 -0.51
CA LEU A 21 -11.84 -19.35 -0.56
C LEU A 21 -10.83 -20.25 -1.30
N ARG A 22 -9.69 -19.70 -1.73
CA ARG A 22 -8.59 -20.47 -2.33
C ARG A 22 -7.27 -20.23 -1.57
N PRO A 23 -6.98 -21.03 -0.54
CA PRO A 23 -5.82 -20.86 0.34
C PRO A 23 -4.45 -21.01 -0.34
N SER A 24 -4.39 -21.40 -1.62
CA SER A 24 -3.14 -21.73 -2.31
C SER A 24 -2.58 -20.60 -3.19
N GLN A 25 -3.22 -19.42 -3.26
CA GLN A 25 -2.80 -18.36 -4.20
C GLN A 25 -2.84 -16.92 -3.67
N ALA A 26 -3.15 -16.68 -2.39
CA ALA A 26 -3.09 -15.32 -1.86
C ALA A 26 -1.63 -14.87 -1.70
N PRO A 27 -1.15 -13.81 -2.40
CA PRO A 27 0.18 -13.31 -2.13
C PRO A 27 0.18 -12.80 -0.68
N ARG A 28 1.27 -13.10 0.02
CA ARG A 28 1.54 -12.80 1.43
C ARG A 28 1.03 -11.44 1.94
N GLY A 29 0.95 -10.42 1.08
CA GLY A 29 0.40 -9.11 1.43
C GLY A 29 -1.10 -9.08 1.72
N LEU A 30 -1.92 -9.91 1.07
CA LEU A 30 -3.35 -10.04 1.39
C LEU A 30 -3.54 -10.87 2.68
N GLU A 31 -2.76 -11.93 2.85
CA GLU A 31 -2.72 -12.70 4.10
C GLU A 31 -2.33 -11.81 5.29
N LEU A 32 -1.29 -10.99 5.11
CA LEU A 32 -0.85 -10.02 6.12
C LEU A 32 -1.92 -8.97 6.40
N ALA A 33 -2.60 -8.43 5.39
CA ALA A 33 -3.70 -7.49 5.59
C ALA A 33 -4.83 -8.09 6.43
N LEU A 34 -5.13 -9.39 6.23
CA LEU A 34 -6.16 -10.10 6.98
C LEU A 34 -5.71 -10.49 8.39
N GLU A 35 -4.44 -10.84 8.56
CA GLU A 35 -3.86 -11.06 9.87
C GLU A 35 -3.90 -9.77 10.70
N VAL A 36 -3.49 -8.64 10.12
CA VAL A 36 -3.59 -7.31 10.73
C VAL A 36 -5.06 -6.97 11.04
N PHE A 37 -5.99 -7.26 10.14
CA PHE A 37 -7.42 -7.03 10.38
C PHE A 37 -7.97 -7.88 11.54
N ARG A 38 -7.56 -9.15 11.64
CA ARG A 38 -7.98 -10.07 12.71
C ARG A 38 -7.53 -9.63 14.11
N GLN A 39 -6.50 -8.79 14.21
CA GLN A 39 -5.95 -8.31 15.48
C GLN A 39 -6.59 -7.00 16.01
N LYS A 40 -7.78 -6.58 15.52
CA LYS A 40 -8.42 -5.28 15.86
C LYS A 40 -7.53 -4.05 15.55
N THR A 41 -6.73 -4.13 14.49
CA THR A 41 -5.77 -3.08 14.15
C THR A 41 -6.45 -1.84 13.53
N ASP A 42 -5.83 -0.67 13.70
CA ASP A 42 -6.24 0.62 13.14
C ASP A 42 -6.61 0.50 11.64
N PRO A 43 -7.84 0.90 11.24
CA PRO A 43 -8.31 0.84 9.85
C PRO A 43 -7.40 1.54 8.83
N LEU A 44 -6.60 2.53 9.26
CA LEU A 44 -5.63 3.19 8.37
C LEU A 44 -4.46 2.29 8.02
N ILE A 45 -4.02 1.44 8.96
CA ILE A 45 -2.94 0.47 8.70
C ILE A 45 -3.40 -0.56 7.68
N VAL A 46 -4.62 -1.08 7.82
CA VAL A 46 -5.18 -2.05 6.85
C VAL A 46 -5.25 -1.44 5.44
N ARG A 47 -5.74 -0.21 5.32
CA ARG A 47 -5.80 0.50 4.03
C ARG A 47 -4.41 0.76 3.45
N ASN A 48 -3.44 1.12 4.28
CA ASN A 48 -2.05 1.30 3.84
C ASN A 48 -1.46 -0.01 3.32
N THR A 49 -1.68 -1.13 4.01
CA THR A 49 -1.21 -2.44 3.58
C THR A 49 -1.81 -2.84 2.23
N LEU A 50 -3.11 -2.64 2.04
CA LEU A 50 -3.76 -2.91 0.74
C LEU A 50 -3.19 -2.02 -0.37
N ALA A 51 -3.00 -0.73 -0.11
CA ALA A 51 -2.40 0.19 -1.07
C ALA A 51 -0.98 -0.25 -1.47
N TRP A 52 -0.17 -0.70 -0.50
CA TRP A 52 1.17 -1.23 -0.76
C TRP A 52 1.14 -2.45 -1.68
N VAL A 53 0.23 -3.40 -1.42
CA VAL A 53 0.08 -4.61 -2.26
C VAL A 53 -0.33 -4.24 -3.68
N PHE A 54 -1.35 -3.40 -3.81
CA PHE A 54 -1.85 -2.95 -5.12
C PHE A 54 -0.82 -2.15 -5.91
N ALA A 55 0.12 -1.47 -5.24
CA ALA A 55 1.20 -0.74 -5.91
C ALA A 55 2.39 -1.64 -6.30
N THR A 56 2.76 -2.59 -5.44
CA THR A 56 4.11 -3.21 -5.51
C THR A 56 4.11 -4.68 -5.85
N SER A 57 2.96 -5.37 -5.83
CA SER A 57 2.92 -6.83 -5.99
C SER A 57 3.71 -7.30 -7.23
N PRO A 58 4.60 -8.31 -7.11
CA PRO A 58 5.34 -8.85 -8.25
C PRO A 58 4.38 -9.45 -9.29
N GLN A 59 3.32 -10.08 -8.81
CA GLN A 59 2.26 -10.66 -9.64
C GLN A 59 1.29 -9.59 -10.14
N ALA A 60 1.18 -9.47 -11.47
CA ALA A 60 0.39 -8.43 -12.13
C ALA A 60 -1.10 -8.47 -11.77
N ALA A 61 -1.66 -9.65 -11.51
CA ALA A 61 -3.08 -9.84 -11.18
C ALA A 61 -3.52 -9.12 -9.89
N TYR A 62 -2.56 -8.76 -9.03
CA TYR A 62 -2.83 -8.08 -7.76
C TYR A 62 -2.44 -6.61 -7.77
N ARG A 63 -1.97 -6.09 -8.91
CA ARG A 63 -1.68 -4.66 -9.04
C ARG A 63 -2.91 -3.92 -9.50
N ASP A 64 -3.22 -2.84 -8.79
CA ASP A 64 -4.26 -1.88 -9.12
C ASP A 64 -3.74 -0.49 -8.74
N GLY A 65 -2.95 0.11 -9.62
CA GLY A 65 -2.33 1.41 -9.40
C GLY A 65 -3.33 2.52 -9.02
N PRO A 66 -4.45 2.70 -9.75
CA PRO A 66 -5.47 3.67 -9.40
C PRO A 66 -6.05 3.47 -7.98
N GLU A 67 -6.39 2.25 -7.60
CA GLU A 67 -6.92 1.97 -6.26
C GLU A 67 -5.84 2.14 -5.18
N ALA A 68 -4.58 1.78 -5.48
CA ALA A 68 -3.45 2.02 -4.60
C ALA A 68 -3.29 3.51 -4.28
N VAL A 69 -3.34 4.37 -5.30
CA VAL A 69 -3.25 5.83 -5.13
C VAL A 69 -4.41 6.34 -4.29
N ARG A 70 -5.65 5.90 -4.58
CA ARG A 70 -6.84 6.31 -3.84
C ARG A 70 -6.73 5.99 -2.34
N LEU A 71 -6.32 4.76 -2.01
CA LEU A 71 -6.16 4.31 -0.62
C LEU A 71 -5.00 5.01 0.08
N ALA A 72 -3.84 5.15 -0.58
CA ALA A 72 -2.67 5.79 0.02
C ALA A 72 -2.90 7.30 0.26
N LEU A 73 -3.59 7.99 -0.64
CA LEU A 73 -4.00 9.38 -0.45
C LEU A 73 -4.92 9.54 0.76
N LEU A 74 -5.95 8.69 0.88
CA LEU A 74 -6.87 8.74 2.03
C LEU A 74 -6.11 8.57 3.36
N VAL A 75 -5.17 7.62 3.40
CA VAL A 75 -4.36 7.33 4.59
C VAL A 75 -3.46 8.51 4.96
N THR A 76 -2.74 9.07 3.99
CA THR A 76 -1.81 10.19 4.19
C THR A 76 -2.52 11.50 4.52
N GLN A 77 -3.72 11.74 3.99
CA GLN A 77 -4.56 12.88 4.37
C GLN A 77 -5.10 12.76 5.79
N THR A 78 -5.46 11.55 6.22
CA THR A 78 -6.00 11.32 7.57
C THR A 78 -4.92 11.38 8.65
N LYS A 79 -3.73 10.84 8.37
CA LYS A 79 -2.57 10.95 9.26
C LYS A 79 -1.35 11.48 8.51
N PRO A 80 -1.27 12.81 8.30
CA PRO A 80 -0.09 13.41 7.74
C PRO A 80 1.10 13.19 8.68
N GLY A 81 2.30 13.08 8.11
CA GLY A 81 3.55 12.98 8.89
C GLY A 81 4.03 11.57 9.23
N LYS A 82 3.28 10.50 8.89
CA LYS A 82 3.80 9.13 8.99
C LYS A 82 4.64 8.78 7.76
N ALA A 83 5.95 8.62 7.94
CA ALA A 83 6.88 8.28 6.87
C ALA A 83 6.47 7.03 6.08
N ALA A 84 6.07 5.95 6.77
CA ALA A 84 5.61 4.71 6.14
C ALA A 84 4.39 4.90 5.22
N PHE A 85 3.49 5.84 5.53
CA PHE A 85 2.30 6.10 4.70
C PHE A 85 2.67 6.86 3.43
N LEU A 86 3.65 7.77 3.52
CA LEU A 86 4.17 8.48 2.36
C LEU A 86 4.98 7.56 1.45
N ASP A 87 5.72 6.60 2.00
CA ASP A 87 6.43 5.58 1.21
C ASP A 87 5.45 4.71 0.40
N THR A 88 4.33 4.29 0.99
CA THR A 88 3.24 3.64 0.25
C THR A 88 2.66 4.54 -0.85
N LEU A 89 2.42 5.81 -0.57
CA LEU A 89 1.91 6.75 -1.57
C LEU A 89 2.90 6.94 -2.72
N ALA A 90 4.20 7.03 -2.43
CA ALA A 90 5.22 7.11 -3.45
C ALA A 90 5.26 5.85 -4.33
N ALA A 91 5.12 4.66 -3.73
CA ALA A 91 5.01 3.41 -4.49
C ALA A 91 3.76 3.39 -5.38
N ALA A 92 2.62 3.87 -4.88
CA ALA A 92 1.39 3.96 -5.66
C ALA A 92 1.52 4.94 -6.84
N TYR A 93 2.15 6.10 -6.64
CA TYR A 93 2.44 7.02 -7.73
C TYR A 93 3.39 6.43 -8.77
N ALA A 94 4.43 5.72 -8.33
CA ALA A 94 5.35 5.03 -9.24
C ALA A 94 4.64 3.97 -10.09
N GLU A 95 3.66 3.25 -9.52
CA GLU A 95 2.86 2.25 -10.25
C GLU A 95 2.07 2.87 -11.41
N VAL A 96 1.50 4.06 -11.20
CA VAL A 96 0.77 4.81 -12.23
C VAL A 96 1.67 5.73 -13.06
N LYS A 97 2.99 5.54 -13.00
CA LYS A 97 4.03 6.29 -13.76
C LYS A 97 4.11 7.78 -13.44
N LEU A 98 3.56 8.22 -12.32
CA LEU A 98 3.72 9.57 -11.77
C LEU A 98 5.05 9.66 -10.98
N PHE A 99 6.15 9.51 -11.71
CA PHE A 99 7.47 9.36 -11.09
C PHE A 99 7.98 10.63 -10.41
N THR A 100 7.60 11.82 -10.88
CA THR A 100 7.95 13.08 -10.23
C THR A 100 7.34 13.15 -8.83
N GLU A 101 6.04 12.88 -8.75
CA GLU A 101 5.28 12.83 -7.50
C GLU A 101 5.80 11.72 -6.58
N ALA A 102 6.15 10.56 -7.13
CA ALA A 102 6.76 9.46 -6.38
C ALA A 102 8.10 9.86 -5.73
N VAL A 103 8.99 10.50 -6.49
CA VAL A 103 10.29 10.98 -5.99
C VAL A 103 10.10 12.02 -4.89
N ASP A 104 9.30 13.05 -5.13
CA ASP A 104 9.06 14.13 -4.16
C ASP A 104 8.43 13.60 -2.87
N THR A 105 7.50 12.66 -2.99
CA THR A 105 6.81 12.05 -1.85
C THR A 105 7.77 11.18 -1.04
N LEU A 106 8.59 10.36 -1.69
CA LEU A 106 9.52 9.47 -1.00
C LEU A 106 10.68 10.24 -0.34
N GLN A 107 11.13 11.35 -0.93
CA GLN A 107 12.11 12.24 -0.29
C GLN A 107 11.57 12.84 1.01
N LYS A 108 10.31 13.29 1.01
CA LYS A 108 9.63 13.75 2.23
C LYS A 108 9.52 12.63 3.27
N ALA A 109 9.18 11.41 2.83
CA ALA A 109 9.11 10.24 3.71
C ALA A 109 10.46 9.94 4.39
N ILE A 110 11.55 9.94 3.61
CA ILE A 110 12.92 9.74 4.12
C ILE A 110 13.27 10.82 5.16
N GLY A 111 13.03 12.10 4.85
CA GLY A 111 13.33 13.19 5.77
C GLY A 111 12.53 13.12 7.08
N LEU A 112 11.28 12.65 7.03
CA LEU A 112 10.47 12.41 8.23
C LEU A 112 10.99 11.22 9.05
N ALA A 113 11.36 10.13 8.39
CA ALA A 113 11.92 8.95 9.05
C ALA A 113 13.25 9.30 9.76
N GLU A 114 14.14 10.03 9.09
CA GLU A 114 15.41 10.48 9.66
C GLU A 114 15.21 11.38 10.89
N LYS A 115 14.32 12.38 10.79
CA LYS A 115 13.99 13.27 11.93
C LYS A 115 13.39 12.51 13.11
N ALA A 116 12.67 11.42 12.85
CA ALA A 116 12.08 10.57 13.88
C ALA A 116 13.05 9.48 14.40
N GLY A 117 14.31 9.46 13.97
CA GLY A 117 15.28 8.44 14.36
C GLY A 117 15.03 7.06 13.74
N GLN A 118 14.12 6.95 12.76
CA GLN A 118 13.75 5.71 12.07
C GLN A 118 14.74 5.40 10.93
N THR A 119 16.01 5.29 11.27
CA THR A 119 17.12 5.14 10.31
C THR A 119 17.00 3.89 9.44
N ALA A 120 16.51 2.78 10.00
CA ALA A 120 16.25 1.55 9.26
C ALA A 120 15.20 1.75 8.16
N LEU A 121 14.07 2.37 8.49
CA LEU A 121 13.00 2.66 7.54
C LEU A 121 13.49 3.61 6.42
N ALA A 122 14.23 4.66 6.78
CA ALA A 122 14.86 5.54 5.79
C ALA A 122 15.83 4.76 4.87
N GLY A 123 16.56 3.79 5.43
CA GLY A 123 17.43 2.88 4.69
C GLY A 123 16.69 2.07 3.62
N GLU A 124 15.51 1.53 3.95
CA GLU A 124 14.66 0.77 3.01
C GLU A 124 14.10 1.62 1.87
N MET A 125 13.82 2.90 2.14
CA MET A 125 13.26 3.83 1.14
C MET A 125 14.30 4.27 0.10
N ARG A 126 15.59 4.36 0.45
CA ARG A 126 16.63 4.87 -0.46
C ARG A 126 16.79 4.07 -1.77
N PRO A 127 16.81 2.73 -1.76
CA PRO A 127 16.79 1.93 -2.99
C PRO A 127 15.56 2.20 -3.86
N ARG A 128 14.37 2.34 -3.24
CA ARG A 128 13.12 2.65 -3.95
C ARG A 128 13.19 4.03 -4.61
N LEU A 129 13.79 5.01 -3.93
CA LEU A 129 14.01 6.35 -4.49
C LEU A 129 14.90 6.31 -5.74
N ALA A 130 15.96 5.49 -5.74
CA ALA A 130 16.81 5.30 -6.91
C ALA A 130 16.05 4.69 -8.10
N LEU A 131 15.15 3.73 -7.83
CA LEU A 131 14.27 3.16 -8.84
C LEU A 131 13.31 4.22 -9.42
N TYR A 132 12.67 5.02 -8.57
CA TYR A 132 11.70 6.03 -9.01
C TYR A 132 12.38 7.14 -9.83
N ARG A 133 13.59 7.57 -9.45
CA ARG A 133 14.43 8.48 -10.26
C ARG A 133 14.75 7.91 -11.64
N SER A 134 14.89 6.59 -11.73
CA SER A 134 15.13 5.86 -12.98
C SER A 134 13.84 5.47 -13.72
N LYS A 135 12.68 6.02 -13.31
CA LYS A 135 11.35 5.71 -13.86
C LYS A 135 11.00 4.23 -13.82
N LYS A 136 11.40 3.53 -12.75
CA LYS A 136 11.07 2.11 -12.51
C LYS A 136 10.25 1.99 -11.22
N PRO A 137 9.08 1.33 -11.24
CA PRO A 137 8.35 1.05 -10.02
C PRO A 137 9.06 -0.04 -9.20
N TYR A 138 8.84 -0.04 -7.90
CA TYR A 138 9.42 -1.03 -7.01
C TYR A 138 8.59 -2.33 -7.03
N ARG A 139 9.27 -3.46 -6.99
CA ARG A 139 8.72 -4.81 -6.81
C ARG A 139 9.54 -5.52 -5.74
N PRO A 140 8.92 -6.06 -4.67
CA PRO A 140 9.64 -6.91 -3.74
C PRO A 140 10.01 -8.24 -4.41
N PRO A 141 11.12 -8.88 -4.01
CA PRO A 141 11.40 -10.26 -4.39
C PRO A 141 10.30 -11.20 -3.87
N GLU A 142 10.08 -12.29 -4.60
CA GLU A 142 9.12 -13.36 -4.23
C GLU A 142 9.57 -14.17 -3.01
#